data_AF-A0A6F9C7K9-F1
#
_entry.id   AF-A0A6F9C7K9-F1
#
_cell.length_a   1.000
_cell.length_b   1.000
_cell.length_c   1.000
_cell.angle_alpha   90.00
_cell.angle_beta   90.00
_cell.angle_gamma   90.00
#
_symmetry.space_group_name_H-M   'P 1'
#
loop_
_entity.id
_entity.type
_entity.pdbx_description
1 polymer ?
#
loop_
_entity_poly.entity_id
_entity_poly.type
_entity_poly.pdbx_seq_one_letter_code
_entity_poly.pdbx_strand_id
1 'polypeptide(L)'
;MPFSAEVIKPPLHDQITELQRKIQLLEGDRSAYYDISQSSIKKNRDSILQLRQENKRLHKKLADALAAALKVLDQKVCDKMKKLNALKHTTQTYRRRLEDLQTHEGKAAEEHPQKAQRAAMQPDELSSEAQRSATGLGEEERAISTFEEAFRRIKEATGVTDTQKENHRTLLQLKEDRDRLHKHFQDIKYSGEAKLSSGQQMLEDCKHHLQAEQGRRDAAKERLDWLTRTLNTVRAGVEHLSDKLQHIKLGEGPAPQLPPGSEEYVVELLSQSEQKLLLLQEELQGNDLAAIMKEMEEEEFHASIEGKLPHYNTRIKLPEAQRQDPYDEEEESGDDEGDIITRAILKHQSQLIIDSKTKRKTRTKKKKGKL
;
A
#
# COMPACT_ATOMS: atom_id res chain seq x y z
N MET A 1 72.78 16.74 -19.96
CA MET A 1 72.27 17.81 -19.08
C MET A 1 71.01 18.39 -19.71
N PRO A 2 69.81 18.10 -19.20
CA PRO A 2 68.60 18.77 -19.65
C PRO A 2 68.41 20.07 -18.83
N PHE A 3 68.20 21.18 -19.54
CA PHE A 3 67.87 22.47 -18.95
C PHE A 3 66.46 22.39 -18.36
N SER A 4 66.34 22.55 -17.05
CA SER A 4 65.06 22.80 -16.39
C SER A 4 64.66 24.24 -16.71
N ALA A 5 63.64 24.39 -17.54
CA ALA A 5 63.02 25.69 -17.80
C ALA A 5 62.35 26.16 -16.49
N GLU A 6 63.03 27.04 -15.77
CA GLU A 6 62.44 27.79 -14.67
C GLU A 6 61.21 28.52 -15.19
N VAL A 7 60.04 28.06 -14.77
CA VAL A 7 58.76 28.70 -15.03
C VAL A 7 58.79 30.04 -14.29
N ILE A 8 59.11 31.11 -15.02
CA ILE A 8 59.11 32.48 -14.52
C ILE A 8 57.70 32.76 -14.01
N LYS A 9 57.53 32.80 -12.69
CA LYS A 9 56.25 33.11 -12.07
C LYS A 9 55.83 34.51 -12.55
N PRO A 10 54.61 34.67 -13.08
CA PRO A 10 54.13 35.96 -13.54
C PRO A 10 54.16 36.97 -12.38
N PRO A 11 54.36 38.27 -12.66
CA PRO A 11 54.39 39.32 -11.65
C PRO A 11 53.23 39.20 -10.66
N LEU A 12 53.46 39.50 -9.38
CA LEU A 12 52.46 39.40 -8.32
C LEU A 12 51.14 40.13 -8.68
N HIS A 13 51.22 41.22 -9.45
CA HIS A 13 50.07 41.96 -9.93
C HIS A 13 49.17 41.15 -10.89
N ASP A 14 49.77 40.34 -11.76
CA ASP A 14 49.03 39.49 -12.70
C ASP A 14 48.33 38.35 -11.96
N GLN A 15 48.99 37.77 -10.95
CA GLN A 15 48.39 36.74 -10.09
C GLN A 15 47.21 37.29 -9.28
N ILE A 16 47.33 38.52 -8.75
CA ILE A 16 46.21 39.21 -8.06
C ILE A 16 45.05 39.44 -9.02
N THR A 17 45.34 39.90 -10.25
CA THR A 17 44.31 40.16 -11.26
C THR A 17 43.61 38.87 -11.70
N GLU A 18 44.35 37.77 -11.83
CA GLU A 18 43.81 36.44 -12.14
C GLU A 18 42.89 35.92 -11.02
N LEU A 19 43.33 36.02 -9.76
CA LEU A 19 42.49 35.65 -8.61
C LEU A 19 41.23 36.50 -8.52
N GLN A 20 41.32 37.81 -8.76
CA GLN A 20 40.16 38.70 -8.81
C GLN A 20 39.16 38.31 -9.91
N ARG A 21 39.63 37.95 -11.12
CA ARG A 21 38.77 37.40 -12.17
C ARG A 21 38.10 36.10 -11.76
N LYS A 22 38.84 35.19 -11.10
CA LYS A 22 38.31 33.91 -10.65
C LYS A 22 37.23 34.10 -9.58
N ILE A 23 37.42 35.05 -8.67
CA ILE A 23 36.40 35.44 -7.68
C ILE A 23 35.13 35.96 -8.39
N GLN A 24 35.27 36.88 -9.36
CA GLN A 24 34.11 37.39 -10.12
C GLN A 24 33.37 36.30 -10.87
N LEU A 25 34.08 35.33 -11.46
CA LEU A 25 33.48 34.18 -12.13
C LEU A 25 32.69 33.31 -11.15
N LEU A 26 33.28 32.97 -10.00
CA LEU A 26 32.62 32.19 -8.96
C LEU A 26 31.42 32.91 -8.35
N GLU A 27 31.49 34.24 -8.19
CA GLU A 27 30.35 35.06 -7.76
C GLU A 27 29.22 35.06 -8.79
N GLY A 28 29.56 35.14 -10.08
CA GLY A 28 28.62 35.02 -11.19
C GLY A 28 27.93 33.65 -11.23
N ASP A 29 28.70 32.57 -11.13
CA ASP A 29 28.19 31.21 -11.06
C ASP A 29 27.27 31.03 -9.85
N ARG A 30 27.69 31.49 -8.66
CA ARG A 30 26.87 31.45 -7.44
C ARG A 30 25.53 32.18 -7.63
N SER A 31 25.54 33.34 -8.28
CA SER A 31 24.31 34.09 -8.58
C SER A 31 23.40 33.31 -9.53
N ALA A 32 23.95 32.76 -10.62
CA ALA A 32 23.19 31.98 -11.59
C ALA A 32 22.58 30.72 -10.97
N TYR A 33 23.33 30.00 -10.13
CA TYR A 33 22.82 28.84 -9.38
C TYR A 33 21.68 29.23 -8.44
N TYR A 34 21.82 30.35 -7.72
CA TYR A 34 20.78 30.86 -6.85
C TYR A 34 19.50 31.19 -7.63
N ASP A 35 19.61 31.88 -8.77
CA ASP A 35 18.47 32.25 -9.61
C ASP A 35 17.75 31.02 -10.21
N ILE A 36 18.51 30.00 -10.66
CA ILE A 36 17.96 28.74 -11.15
C ILE A 36 17.22 27.98 -10.04
N SER A 37 17.80 27.95 -8.83
CA SER A 37 17.19 27.32 -7.66
C SER A 37 15.90 28.04 -7.26
N GLN A 38 15.90 29.38 -7.18
CA GLN A 38 14.71 30.17 -6.88
C GLN A 38 13.61 30.00 -7.93
N SER A 39 13.97 29.98 -9.21
CA SER A 39 13.04 29.70 -10.31
C SER A 39 12.41 28.31 -10.17
N SER A 40 13.20 27.30 -9.80
CA SER A 40 12.72 25.93 -9.57
C SER A 40 11.80 25.83 -8.36
N ILE A 41 12.15 26.48 -7.24
CA ILE A 41 11.32 26.56 -6.04
C ILE A 41 9.98 27.23 -6.36
N LYS A 42 10.00 28.32 -7.14
CA LYS A 42 8.78 29.00 -7.57
C LYS A 42 7.88 28.11 -8.42
N LYS A 43 8.44 27.42 -9.42
CA LYS A 43 7.70 26.45 -10.25
C LYS A 43 7.10 25.31 -9.42
N ASN A 44 7.87 24.76 -8.48
CA ASN A 44 7.39 23.72 -7.57
C ASN A 44 6.25 24.24 -6.69
N ARG A 45 6.38 25.46 -6.16
CA ARG A 45 5.34 26.11 -5.36
C ARG A 45 4.04 26.30 -6.16
N ASP A 46 4.15 26.78 -7.39
CA ASP A 46 3.00 26.96 -8.28
C ASP A 46 2.35 25.63 -8.65
N SER A 47 3.14 24.58 -8.92
CA SER A 47 2.64 23.23 -9.18
C SER A 47 1.89 22.66 -7.97
N ILE A 48 2.42 22.82 -6.75
CA ILE A 48 1.74 22.40 -5.51
C ILE A 48 0.41 23.14 -5.34
N LEU A 49 0.36 24.44 -5.64
CA LEU A 49 -0.89 25.21 -5.57
C LEU A 49 -1.92 24.72 -6.58
N GLN A 50 -1.52 24.45 -7.82
CA GLN A 50 -2.39 23.88 -8.84
C GLN A 50 -2.94 22.52 -8.43
N LEU A 51 -2.08 21.61 -7.96
CA LEU A 51 -2.47 20.28 -7.48
C LEU A 51 -3.43 20.36 -6.28
N ARG A 52 -3.24 21.31 -5.37
CA ARG A 52 -4.16 21.55 -4.24
C ARG A 52 -5.51 22.05 -4.72
N GLN A 53 -5.54 22.98 -5.67
CA GLN A 53 -6.79 23.50 -6.24
C GLN A 53 -7.55 22.42 -7.02
N GLU A 54 -6.84 21.59 -7.77
CA GLU A 54 -7.42 20.46 -8.50
C GLU A 54 -7.97 19.40 -7.55
N ASN A 55 -7.24 19.02 -6.49
CA ASN A 55 -7.74 18.13 -5.46
C ASN A 55 -9.04 18.67 -4.83
N LYS A 56 -9.06 19.97 -4.47
CA LYS A 56 -10.26 20.62 -3.94
C LYS A 56 -11.44 20.52 -4.92
N ARG A 57 -11.19 20.72 -6.22
CA ARG A 57 -12.21 20.60 -7.28
C ARG A 57 -12.72 19.16 -7.42
N LEU A 58 -11.82 18.17 -7.40
CA LEU A 58 -12.16 16.76 -7.50
C LEU A 58 -12.99 16.29 -6.31
N HIS A 59 -12.62 16.70 -5.09
CA HIS A 59 -13.41 16.43 -3.89
C HIS A 59 -14.83 17.02 -3.99
N LYS A 60 -14.96 18.26 -4.49
CA LYS A 60 -16.28 18.88 -4.70
C LYS A 60 -17.11 18.10 -5.71
N LYS A 61 -16.53 17.73 -6.86
CA LYS A 61 -17.23 16.92 -7.87
C LYS A 61 -17.68 15.57 -7.34
N LEU A 62 -16.84 14.92 -6.52
CA LEU A 62 -17.19 13.66 -5.87
C LEU A 62 -18.38 13.84 -4.91
N ALA A 63 -18.35 14.89 -4.09
CA ALA A 63 -19.45 15.21 -3.18
C ALA A 63 -20.76 15.47 -3.94
N ASP A 64 -20.72 16.24 -5.02
CA ASP A 64 -21.88 16.52 -5.87
C ASP A 64 -22.45 15.25 -6.52
N ALA A 65 -21.57 14.35 -7.00
CA ALA A 65 -21.96 13.07 -7.58
C ALA A 65 -22.61 12.14 -6.55
N LEU A 66 -22.06 12.07 -5.33
CA LEU A 66 -22.64 11.30 -4.22
C LEU A 66 -24.01 11.86 -3.82
N ALA A 67 -24.15 13.18 -3.73
CA ALA A 67 -25.42 13.83 -3.42
C ALA A 67 -26.48 13.55 -4.50
N ALA A 68 -26.10 13.56 -5.78
CA ALA A 68 -26.99 13.22 -6.89
C ALA A 68 -27.43 11.74 -6.84
N ALA A 69 -26.49 10.81 -6.59
CA ALA A 69 -26.79 9.39 -6.46
C ALA A 69 -27.75 9.11 -5.30
N LEU A 70 -27.55 9.77 -4.15
CA LEU A 70 -28.41 9.63 -2.98
C LEU A 70 -29.84 10.09 -3.27
N LYS A 71 -30.03 11.23 -3.95
CA LYS A 71 -31.35 11.69 -4.39
C LYS A 71 -32.07 10.69 -5.31
N VAL A 72 -31.34 10.08 -6.25
CA VAL A 72 -31.91 9.05 -7.15
C VAL A 72 -32.33 7.81 -6.37
N LEU A 73 -31.52 7.40 -5.38
CA LEU A 73 -31.83 6.27 -4.52
C LEU A 73 -33.10 6.54 -3.69
N ASP A 74 -33.19 7.70 -3.05
CA ASP A 74 -34.35 8.12 -2.27
C ASP A 74 -35.63 8.12 -3.11
N GLN A 75 -35.55 8.65 -4.34
CA GLN A 75 -36.68 8.62 -5.27
C GLN A 75 -37.11 7.19 -5.60
N LYS A 76 -36.16 6.29 -5.91
CA LYS A 76 -36.46 4.87 -6.18
C LYS A 76 -37.07 4.16 -4.98
N VAL A 77 -36.61 4.46 -3.76
CA VAL A 77 -37.16 3.89 -2.53
C VAL A 77 -38.60 4.38 -2.33
N CYS A 78 -38.85 5.67 -2.52
CA CYS A 78 -40.19 6.25 -2.45
C CYS A 78 -41.15 5.61 -3.46
N ASP A 79 -40.71 5.44 -4.71
CA ASP A 79 -41.54 4.81 -5.76
C ASP A 79 -41.83 3.34 -5.47
N LYS A 80 -40.84 2.58 -4.96
CA LYS A 80 -41.05 1.20 -4.51
C LYS A 80 -42.03 1.13 -3.34
N MET A 81 -41.92 2.04 -2.37
CA MET A 81 -42.83 2.12 -1.23
C MET A 81 -44.27 2.37 -1.67
N LYS A 82 -44.49 3.32 -2.60
CA LYS A 82 -45.81 3.60 -3.18
C LYS A 82 -46.39 2.37 -3.87
N LYS A 83 -45.61 1.68 -4.70
CA LYS A 83 -46.03 0.44 -5.38
C LYS A 83 -46.36 -0.67 -4.39
N LEU A 84 -45.54 -0.83 -3.34
CA LEU A 84 -45.77 -1.82 -2.28
C LEU A 84 -47.08 -1.54 -1.54
N ASN A 85 -47.35 -0.28 -1.19
CA ASN A 85 -48.58 0.10 -0.50
C ASN A 85 -49.82 -0.12 -1.38
N ALA A 86 -49.74 0.19 -2.68
CA ALA A 86 -50.81 -0.11 -3.63
C ALA A 86 -51.08 -1.62 -3.73
N LEU A 87 -50.03 -2.44 -3.82
CA LEU A 87 -50.15 -3.90 -3.88
C LEU A 87 -50.70 -4.50 -2.57
N LYS A 88 -50.30 -3.96 -1.42
CA LYS A 88 -50.87 -4.35 -0.12
C LYS A 88 -52.37 -4.08 -0.06
N HIS A 89 -52.80 -2.91 -0.53
CA HIS A 89 -54.22 -2.55 -0.56
C HIS A 89 -55.02 -3.48 -1.49
N THR A 90 -54.54 -3.74 -2.71
CA THR A 90 -55.23 -4.67 -3.63
C THR A 90 -55.33 -6.07 -3.06
N THR A 91 -54.23 -6.58 -2.49
CA THR A 91 -54.19 -7.90 -1.83
C THR A 91 -55.18 -7.97 -0.67
N GLN A 92 -55.28 -6.92 0.14
CA GLN A 92 -56.21 -6.86 1.27
C GLN A 92 -57.67 -6.84 0.79
N THR A 93 -57.97 -6.13 -0.29
CA THR A 93 -59.31 -6.12 -0.91
C THR A 93 -59.70 -7.48 -1.44
N TYR A 94 -58.81 -8.19 -2.13
CA TYR A 94 -59.08 -9.55 -2.59
C TYR A 94 -59.28 -10.51 -1.42
N ARG A 95 -58.51 -10.37 -0.34
CA ARG A 95 -58.67 -11.18 0.86
C ARG A 95 -60.05 -11.00 1.50
N ARG A 96 -60.51 -9.74 1.66
CA ARG A 96 -61.87 -9.46 2.17
C ARG A 96 -62.96 -10.09 1.30
N ARG A 97 -62.86 -9.94 -0.02
CA ARG A 97 -63.83 -10.57 -0.95
C ARG A 97 -63.85 -12.10 -0.84
N LEU A 98 -62.69 -12.71 -0.60
CA LEU A 98 -62.58 -14.15 -0.39
C LEU A 98 -63.26 -14.58 0.91
N GLU A 99 -63.03 -13.84 2.00
CA GLU A 99 -63.69 -14.05 3.29
C GLU A 99 -65.22 -13.90 3.15
N ASP A 100 -65.69 -12.86 2.46
CA ASP A 100 -67.12 -12.64 2.20
C ASP A 100 -67.75 -13.83 1.45
N LEU A 101 -67.11 -14.32 0.37
CA LEU A 101 -67.59 -15.48 -0.39
C LEU A 101 -67.65 -16.76 0.47
N GLN A 102 -66.62 -17.02 1.28
CA GLN A 102 -66.61 -18.18 2.19
C GLN A 102 -67.74 -18.10 3.23
N THR A 103 -68.07 -16.91 3.73
CA THR A 103 -69.22 -16.75 4.64
C THR A 103 -70.57 -16.96 3.95
N HIS A 104 -70.71 -16.57 2.69
CA HIS A 104 -71.93 -16.81 1.90
C HIS A 104 -72.11 -18.28 1.53
N GLU A 105 -71.05 -19.00 1.18
CA GLU A 105 -71.09 -20.46 0.95
C GLU A 105 -71.43 -21.23 2.22
N GLY A 106 -70.88 -20.84 3.38
CA GLY A 106 -71.24 -21.43 4.68
C GLY A 106 -72.73 -21.25 5.02
N LYS A 107 -73.30 -20.07 4.74
CA LYS A 107 -74.73 -19.79 4.95
C LYS A 107 -75.62 -20.53 3.94
N ALA A 108 -75.22 -20.64 2.67
CA ALA A 108 -75.96 -21.36 1.64
C ALA A 108 -75.96 -22.89 1.87
N ALA A 109 -74.89 -23.43 2.48
CA ALA A 109 -74.83 -24.83 2.89
C ALA A 109 -75.78 -25.15 4.06
N GLU A 110 -76.09 -24.18 4.93
CA GLU A 110 -77.10 -24.33 5.99
C GLU A 110 -78.56 -24.22 5.47
N GLU A 111 -78.80 -23.50 4.36
CA GLU A 111 -80.16 -23.27 3.83
C GLU A 111 -80.71 -24.38 2.90
N HIS A 112 -79.95 -25.46 2.63
CA HIS A 112 -80.35 -26.48 1.64
C HIS A 112 -80.66 -27.86 2.24
N PRO A 113 -81.90 -28.09 2.71
CA PRO A 113 -82.60 -29.32 2.36
C PRO A 113 -84.11 -29.11 2.13
N GLN A 114 -84.56 -28.19 1.25
CA GLN A 114 -86.02 -28.03 1.04
C GLN A 114 -86.54 -27.55 -0.33
N LYS A 115 -85.70 -27.40 -1.36
CA LYS A 115 -86.14 -26.92 -2.69
C LYS A 115 -85.79 -27.85 -3.86
N ALA A 116 -85.87 -29.17 -3.66
CA ALA A 116 -85.69 -30.17 -4.72
C ALA A 116 -86.95 -31.02 -4.99
N GLN A 117 -88.15 -30.51 -4.67
CA GLN A 117 -89.40 -31.29 -4.80
C GLN A 117 -90.54 -30.45 -5.39
N ARG A 118 -90.33 -29.80 -6.55
CA ARG A 118 -91.43 -29.20 -7.32
C ARG A 118 -91.04 -28.88 -8.77
N ALA A 119 -90.66 -29.88 -9.55
CA ALA A 119 -90.62 -29.79 -11.01
C ALA A 119 -90.66 -31.19 -11.63
N ALA A 120 -91.84 -31.81 -11.63
CA ALA A 120 -92.20 -32.98 -12.42
C ALA A 120 -93.66 -32.78 -12.85
N MET A 121 -94.01 -33.21 -14.07
CA MET A 121 -95.24 -32.94 -14.86
C MET A 121 -95.03 -31.74 -15.83
N GLN A 122 -95.00 -31.85 -17.16
CA GLN A 122 -95.54 -32.83 -18.12
C GLN A 122 -94.75 -32.85 -19.46
N PRO A 123 -94.90 -33.87 -20.32
CA PRO A 123 -94.68 -33.78 -21.76
C PRO A 123 -95.96 -34.08 -22.57
N ASP A 124 -96.30 -33.21 -23.52
CA ASP A 124 -97.33 -33.36 -24.56
C ASP A 124 -96.99 -32.28 -25.62
N GLU A 125 -97.01 -32.44 -26.93
CA GLU A 125 -97.43 -33.51 -27.83
C GLU A 125 -96.60 -33.33 -29.14
N LEU A 126 -96.35 -34.42 -29.87
CA LEU A 126 -95.72 -34.40 -31.19
C LEU A 126 -96.73 -34.11 -32.31
N SER A 127 -96.20 -33.67 -33.46
CA SER A 127 -96.68 -33.96 -34.82
C SER A 127 -97.56 -32.92 -35.52
N SER A 128 -97.00 -32.31 -36.57
CA SER A 128 -97.65 -32.17 -37.88
C SER A 128 -96.59 -31.91 -38.94
N GLU A 129 -96.24 -32.99 -39.62
CA GLU A 129 -95.36 -33.08 -40.76
C GLU A 129 -96.02 -32.45 -42.01
N ALA A 130 -95.17 -31.85 -42.84
CA ALA A 130 -95.25 -31.82 -44.30
C ALA A 130 -96.63 -31.70 -44.99
N GLN A 131 -96.90 -30.54 -45.60
CA GLN A 131 -97.38 -30.42 -47.00
C GLN A 131 -97.76 -28.97 -47.34
N ARG A 132 -96.82 -28.18 -47.87
CA ARG A 132 -97.06 -27.18 -48.95
C ARG A 132 -95.78 -27.00 -49.76
N SER A 133 -95.60 -27.88 -50.74
CA SER A 133 -94.63 -27.71 -51.82
C SER A 133 -95.17 -26.71 -52.85
N ALA A 134 -94.25 -25.95 -53.45
CA ALA A 134 -94.39 -25.22 -54.72
C ALA A 134 -95.09 -23.84 -54.73
N THR A 135 -95.05 -23.09 -53.63
CA THR A 135 -95.09 -21.60 -53.67
C THR A 135 -94.04 -20.95 -52.75
N GLY A 136 -93.30 -21.77 -51.98
CA GLY A 136 -92.38 -21.31 -50.94
C GLY A 136 -90.97 -20.95 -51.38
N LEU A 137 -90.52 -21.26 -52.60
CA LEU A 137 -89.12 -20.98 -53.00
C LEU A 137 -88.80 -19.47 -52.97
N GLY A 138 -89.76 -18.61 -53.30
CA GLY A 138 -89.60 -17.16 -53.19
C GLY A 138 -89.77 -16.62 -51.77
N GLU A 139 -90.45 -17.35 -50.88
CA GLU A 139 -90.60 -16.96 -49.46
C GLU A 139 -89.41 -17.44 -48.62
N GLU A 140 -88.83 -18.58 -48.96
CA GLU A 140 -87.63 -19.16 -48.36
C GLU A 140 -86.39 -18.38 -48.79
N GLU A 141 -86.27 -17.99 -50.06
CA GLU A 141 -85.22 -17.08 -50.55
C GLU A 141 -85.35 -15.66 -49.96
N ARG A 142 -86.58 -15.16 -49.80
CA ARG A 142 -86.82 -13.90 -49.06
C ARG A 142 -86.49 -14.04 -47.57
N ALA A 143 -86.85 -15.15 -46.94
CA ALA A 143 -86.53 -15.42 -45.54
C ALA A 143 -85.01 -15.51 -45.34
N ILE A 144 -84.31 -16.25 -46.20
CA ILE A 144 -82.84 -16.32 -46.24
C ILE A 144 -82.24 -14.92 -46.40
N SER A 145 -82.73 -14.13 -47.36
CA SER A 145 -82.26 -12.74 -47.57
C SER A 145 -82.49 -11.87 -46.33
N THR A 146 -83.65 -11.98 -45.67
CA THR A 146 -83.93 -11.22 -44.44
C THR A 146 -83.09 -11.69 -43.26
N PHE A 147 -82.80 -12.98 -43.14
CA PHE A 147 -81.90 -13.51 -42.12
C PHE A 147 -80.46 -13.07 -42.39
N GLU A 148 -79.98 -13.11 -43.63
CA GLU A 148 -78.66 -12.62 -44.01
C GLU A 148 -78.51 -11.12 -43.73
N GLU A 149 -79.55 -10.33 -44.01
CA GLU A 149 -79.57 -8.90 -43.69
C GLU A 149 -79.59 -8.67 -42.17
N ALA A 150 -80.37 -9.45 -41.41
CA ALA A 150 -80.37 -9.42 -39.95
C ALA A 150 -79.01 -9.81 -39.36
N PHE A 151 -78.35 -10.85 -39.90
CA PHE A 151 -77.00 -11.26 -39.51
C PHE A 151 -75.96 -10.19 -39.85
N ARG A 152 -76.11 -9.49 -40.97
CA ARG A 152 -75.24 -8.36 -41.34
C ARG A 152 -75.41 -7.20 -40.37
N ARG A 153 -76.66 -6.81 -40.08
CA ARG A 153 -76.99 -5.78 -39.09
C ARG A 153 -76.49 -6.15 -37.70
N ILE A 154 -76.61 -7.42 -37.28
CA ILE A 154 -76.05 -7.91 -36.03
C ILE A 154 -74.52 -7.84 -36.06
N LYS A 155 -73.86 -8.28 -37.14
CA LYS A 155 -72.40 -8.24 -37.27
C LYS A 155 -71.86 -6.80 -37.22
N GLU A 156 -72.57 -5.86 -37.83
CA GLU A 156 -72.27 -4.42 -37.80
C GLU A 156 -72.57 -3.81 -36.42
N ALA A 157 -73.74 -4.05 -35.83
CA ALA A 157 -74.14 -3.52 -34.53
C ALA A 157 -73.31 -4.08 -33.36
N THR A 158 -72.88 -5.33 -33.47
CA THR A 158 -72.01 -5.97 -32.48
C THR A 158 -70.53 -5.58 -32.68
N GLY A 159 -70.18 -4.95 -33.81
CA GLY A 159 -68.82 -4.45 -34.08
C GLY A 159 -67.73 -5.52 -34.05
N VAL A 160 -68.09 -6.81 -34.17
CA VAL A 160 -67.19 -7.96 -33.94
C VAL A 160 -66.06 -7.97 -34.97
N THR A 161 -66.34 -7.57 -36.22
CA THR A 161 -65.32 -7.49 -37.26
C THR A 161 -64.30 -6.39 -37.00
N ASP A 162 -64.73 -5.27 -36.42
CA ASP A 162 -63.85 -4.13 -36.16
C ASP A 162 -63.02 -4.36 -34.90
N THR A 163 -63.64 -4.88 -33.84
CA THR A 163 -62.92 -5.35 -32.64
C THR A 163 -61.96 -6.50 -32.95
N GLN A 164 -62.28 -7.41 -33.88
CA GLN A 164 -61.36 -8.46 -34.33
C GLN A 164 -60.17 -7.89 -35.11
N LYS A 165 -60.37 -6.90 -35.98
CA LYS A 165 -59.28 -6.20 -36.69
C LYS A 165 -58.41 -5.39 -35.73
N GLU A 166 -59.01 -4.73 -34.74
CA GLU A 166 -58.30 -3.96 -33.72
C GLU A 166 -57.49 -4.87 -32.78
N ASN A 167 -58.07 -5.98 -32.34
CA ASN A 167 -57.35 -7.03 -31.60
C ASN A 167 -56.18 -7.59 -32.41
N HIS A 168 -56.35 -7.79 -33.72
CA HIS A 168 -55.25 -8.25 -34.59
C HIS A 168 -54.13 -7.20 -34.69
N ARG A 169 -54.48 -5.92 -34.85
CA ARG A 169 -53.50 -4.80 -34.89
C ARG A 169 -52.74 -4.67 -33.57
N THR A 170 -53.43 -4.73 -32.44
CA THR A 170 -52.79 -4.66 -31.11
C THR A 170 -51.91 -5.89 -30.85
N LEU A 171 -52.31 -7.09 -31.28
CA LEU A 171 -51.46 -8.29 -31.21
C LEU A 171 -50.17 -8.15 -32.02
N LEU A 172 -50.24 -7.55 -33.21
CA LEU A 172 -49.05 -7.30 -34.03
C LEU A 172 -48.12 -6.28 -33.36
N GLN A 173 -48.66 -5.17 -32.85
CA GLN A 173 -47.88 -4.18 -32.10
C GLN A 173 -47.21 -4.78 -30.86
N LEU A 174 -47.94 -5.59 -30.08
CA LEU A 174 -47.39 -6.28 -28.92
C LEU A 174 -46.29 -7.28 -29.29
N LYS A 175 -46.39 -7.95 -30.44
CA LYS A 175 -45.32 -8.83 -30.94
C LYS A 175 -44.08 -8.03 -31.33
N GLU A 176 -44.25 -6.92 -32.05
CA GLU A 176 -43.14 -6.03 -32.42
C GLU A 176 -42.48 -5.42 -31.17
N ASP A 177 -43.26 -4.94 -30.21
CA ASP A 177 -42.76 -4.40 -28.94
C ASP A 177 -42.05 -5.48 -28.11
N ARG A 178 -42.58 -6.71 -28.06
CA ARG A 178 -41.92 -7.85 -27.43
C ARG A 178 -40.57 -8.11 -28.08
N ASP A 179 -40.50 -8.15 -29.41
CA ASP A 179 -39.27 -8.46 -30.14
C ASP A 179 -38.24 -7.32 -30.00
N ARG A 180 -38.69 -6.07 -30.04
CA ARG A 180 -37.85 -4.90 -29.76
C ARG A 180 -37.27 -4.95 -28.34
N LEU A 181 -38.11 -5.25 -27.35
CA LEU A 181 -37.68 -5.33 -25.96
C LEU A 181 -36.74 -6.50 -25.73
N HIS A 182 -36.98 -7.64 -26.39
CA HIS A 182 -36.11 -8.81 -26.31
C HIS A 182 -34.72 -8.52 -26.88
N LYS A 183 -34.64 -7.86 -28.04
CA LYS A 183 -33.36 -7.43 -28.62
C LYS A 183 -32.62 -6.46 -27.70
N HIS A 184 -33.32 -5.48 -27.14
CA HIS A 184 -32.72 -4.52 -26.21
C HIS A 184 -32.20 -5.19 -24.93
N PHE A 185 -32.91 -6.20 -24.42
CA PHE A 185 -32.45 -6.97 -23.27
C PHE A 185 -31.17 -7.76 -23.58
N GLN A 186 -31.10 -8.40 -24.74
CA GLN A 186 -29.88 -9.09 -25.17
C GLN A 186 -28.70 -8.11 -25.28
N ASP A 187 -28.90 -6.96 -25.93
CA ASP A 187 -27.87 -5.93 -26.05
C ASP A 187 -27.36 -5.48 -24.68
N ILE A 188 -28.26 -5.21 -23.72
CA ILE A 188 -27.87 -4.82 -22.35
C ILE A 188 -27.13 -5.96 -21.65
N LYS A 189 -27.61 -7.20 -21.78
CA LYS A 189 -27.00 -8.36 -21.12
C LYS A 189 -25.55 -8.55 -21.60
N TYR A 190 -25.36 -8.65 -22.91
CA TYR A 190 -24.04 -8.94 -23.48
C TYR A 190 -23.10 -7.73 -23.42
N SER A 191 -23.58 -6.51 -23.70
CA SER A 191 -22.73 -5.31 -23.58
C SER A 191 -22.42 -4.95 -22.12
N GLY A 192 -23.33 -5.24 -21.19
CA GLY A 192 -23.12 -5.06 -19.75
C GLY A 192 -22.07 -6.04 -19.21
N GLU A 193 -22.17 -7.31 -19.60
CA GLU A 193 -21.20 -8.34 -19.23
C GLU A 193 -19.80 -8.06 -19.78
N ALA A 194 -19.70 -7.64 -21.05
CA ALA A 194 -18.43 -7.23 -21.65
C ALA A 194 -17.80 -6.02 -20.93
N LYS A 195 -18.60 -5.02 -20.56
CA LYS A 195 -18.11 -3.85 -19.81
C LYS A 195 -17.68 -4.20 -18.38
N LEU A 196 -18.41 -5.10 -17.71
CA LEU A 196 -18.04 -5.58 -16.38
C LEU A 196 -16.73 -6.37 -16.42
N SER A 197 -16.59 -7.30 -17.38
CA SER A 197 -15.36 -8.07 -17.56
C SER A 197 -14.17 -7.17 -17.91
N SER A 198 -14.34 -6.22 -18.83
CA SER A 198 -13.30 -5.23 -19.17
C SER A 198 -12.91 -4.36 -17.96
N GLY A 199 -13.89 -3.91 -17.17
CA GLY A 199 -13.64 -3.13 -15.96
C GLY A 199 -12.92 -3.95 -14.86
N GLN A 200 -13.25 -5.23 -14.72
CA GLN A 200 -12.54 -6.14 -13.81
C GLN A 200 -11.09 -6.34 -14.23
N GLN A 201 -10.82 -6.57 -15.51
CA GLN A 201 -9.46 -6.69 -16.03
C GLN A 201 -8.64 -5.42 -15.75
N MET A 202 -9.19 -4.23 -16.04
CA MET A 202 -8.51 -2.97 -15.75
C MET A 202 -8.21 -2.80 -14.26
N LEU A 203 -9.13 -3.21 -13.39
CA LEU A 203 -8.93 -3.17 -11.94
C LEU A 203 -7.78 -4.09 -11.51
N GLU A 204 -7.71 -5.30 -12.06
CA GLU A 204 -6.63 -6.25 -11.80
C GLU A 204 -5.28 -5.72 -12.30
N ASP A 205 -5.23 -5.14 -13.49
CA ASP A 205 -4.01 -4.53 -14.05
C ASP A 205 -3.55 -3.36 -13.17
N CYS A 206 -4.46 -2.51 -12.71
CA CYS A 206 -4.16 -1.43 -11.77
C CYS A 206 -3.65 -1.97 -10.42
N LYS A 207 -4.23 -3.04 -9.90
CA LYS A 207 -3.75 -3.69 -8.66
C LYS A 207 -2.34 -4.25 -8.82
N HIS A 208 -2.07 -4.93 -9.93
CA HIS A 208 -0.74 -5.44 -10.25
C HIS A 208 0.29 -4.32 -10.37
N HIS A 209 -0.06 -3.21 -11.05
CA HIS A 209 0.83 -2.04 -11.14
C HIS A 209 1.09 -1.43 -9.77
N LEU A 210 0.06 -1.27 -8.93
CA LEU A 210 0.24 -0.76 -7.58
C LEU A 210 1.16 -1.65 -6.75
N GLN A 211 1.00 -2.97 -6.82
CA GLN A 211 1.84 -3.92 -6.09
C GLN A 211 3.30 -3.89 -6.60
N ALA A 212 3.52 -3.76 -7.90
CA ALA A 212 4.85 -3.64 -8.48
C ALA A 212 5.55 -2.34 -8.05
N GLU A 213 4.84 -1.21 -8.04
CA GLU A 213 5.35 0.08 -7.56
C GLU A 213 5.62 0.07 -6.06
N GLN A 214 4.77 -0.60 -5.26
CA GLN A 214 5.02 -0.81 -3.83
C GLN A 214 6.31 -1.60 -3.61
N GLY A 215 6.52 -2.70 -4.35
CA GLY A 215 7.75 -3.48 -4.29
C GLY A 215 8.98 -2.66 -4.69
N ARG A 216 8.91 -1.83 -5.74
CA ARG A 216 10.00 -0.91 -6.11
C ARG A 216 10.32 0.09 -5.02
N ARG A 217 9.29 0.68 -4.41
CA ARG A 217 9.44 1.64 -3.31
C ARG A 217 10.10 1.00 -2.10
N ASP A 218 9.70 -0.22 -1.75
CA ASP A 218 10.26 -0.95 -0.61
C ASP A 218 11.73 -1.31 -0.85
N ALA A 219 12.07 -1.82 -2.03
CA ALA A 219 13.46 -2.10 -2.41
C ALA A 219 14.34 -0.82 -2.43
N ALA A 220 13.80 0.29 -2.93
CA ALA A 220 14.51 1.57 -2.90
C ALA A 220 14.73 2.08 -1.46
N LYS A 221 13.76 1.87 -0.58
CA LYS A 221 13.86 2.22 0.84
C LYS A 221 14.92 1.38 1.55
N GLU A 222 14.93 0.06 1.34
CA GLU A 222 15.96 -0.81 1.91
C GLU A 222 17.36 -0.43 1.43
N ARG A 223 17.51 -0.09 0.14
CA ARG A 223 18.78 0.40 -0.41
C ARG A 223 19.22 1.72 0.23
N LEU A 224 18.29 2.65 0.44
CA LEU A 224 18.56 3.92 1.11
C LEU A 224 18.98 3.70 2.57
N ASP A 225 18.28 2.84 3.30
CA ASP A 225 18.59 2.51 4.69
C ASP A 225 19.98 1.87 4.80
N TRP A 226 20.33 0.98 3.86
CA TRP A 226 21.66 0.38 3.78
C TRP A 226 22.74 1.44 3.48
N LEU A 227 22.55 2.29 2.47
CA LEU A 227 23.48 3.36 2.13
C LEU A 227 23.70 4.32 3.31
N THR A 228 22.64 4.69 4.01
CA THR A 228 22.70 5.59 5.18
C THR A 228 23.54 4.99 6.30
N ARG A 229 23.35 3.70 6.62
CA ARG A 229 24.17 3.00 7.65
C ARG A 229 25.64 2.95 7.26
N THR A 230 25.92 2.62 6.00
CA THR A 230 27.29 2.57 5.48
C THR A 230 27.94 3.96 5.54
N LEU A 231 27.24 5.00 5.08
CA LEU A 231 27.75 6.37 5.09
C LEU A 231 28.00 6.88 6.52
N ASN A 232 27.12 6.58 7.47
CA ASN A 232 27.33 6.91 8.88
C ASN A 232 28.57 6.21 9.46
N THR A 233 28.80 4.95 9.07
CA THR A 233 30.00 4.20 9.48
C THR A 233 31.27 4.82 8.90
N VAL A 234 31.25 5.19 7.62
CA VAL A 234 32.36 5.89 6.96
C VAL A 234 32.60 7.26 7.61
N ARG A 235 31.55 8.04 7.87
CA ARG A 235 31.64 9.35 8.56
C ARG A 235 32.35 9.22 9.90
N ALA A 236 31.90 8.29 10.75
CA ALA A 236 32.56 8.03 12.04
C ALA A 236 34.01 7.59 11.86
N GLY A 237 34.30 6.73 10.86
CA GLY A 237 35.67 6.31 10.54
C GLY A 237 36.59 7.46 10.13
N VAL A 238 36.09 8.41 9.33
CA VAL A 238 36.82 9.61 8.92
C VAL A 238 37.04 10.57 10.09
N GLU A 239 36.03 10.77 10.94
CA GLU A 239 36.17 11.56 12.19
C GLU A 239 37.28 10.96 13.09
N HIS A 240 37.22 9.65 13.35
CA HIS A 240 38.24 8.97 14.14
C HIS A 240 39.65 9.01 13.51
N LEU A 241 39.75 8.92 12.19
CA LEU A 241 41.02 9.03 11.49
C LEU A 241 41.63 10.43 11.67
N SER A 242 40.80 11.47 11.51
CA SER A 242 41.23 12.85 11.69
C SER A 242 41.71 13.12 13.12
N ASP A 243 40.98 12.61 14.12
CA ASP A 243 41.37 12.72 15.52
C ASP A 243 42.76 12.11 15.77
N LYS A 244 43.06 10.94 15.17
CA LYS A 244 44.38 10.31 15.26
C LYS A 244 45.48 11.11 14.58
N LEU A 245 45.16 11.81 13.49
CA LEU A 245 46.10 12.61 12.71
C LEU A 245 46.18 14.07 13.19
N GLN A 246 45.54 14.44 14.31
CA GLN A 246 45.51 15.83 14.79
C GLN A 246 46.90 16.43 15.05
N HIS A 247 47.89 15.59 15.36
CA HIS A 247 49.25 16.01 15.70
C HIS A 247 50.12 16.33 14.48
N ILE A 248 49.74 15.84 13.29
CA ILE A 248 50.42 16.11 12.03
C ILE A 248 49.93 17.46 11.51
N LYS A 249 50.80 18.46 11.51
CA LYS A 249 50.48 19.82 11.09
C LYS A 249 50.57 19.93 9.58
N LEU A 250 49.44 20.17 8.92
CA LEU A 250 49.43 20.67 7.55
C LEU A 250 49.84 22.15 7.58
N GLY A 251 50.71 22.56 6.66
CA GLY A 251 51.12 23.97 6.53
C GLY A 251 49.89 24.88 6.42
N GLU A 252 49.98 26.10 6.99
CA GLU A 252 48.89 27.07 7.22
C GLU A 252 47.86 27.15 6.06
N GLY A 253 46.88 26.25 6.10
CA GLY A 253 45.68 26.27 5.27
C GLY A 253 44.53 26.88 6.07
N PRO A 254 43.55 27.53 5.41
CA PRO A 254 42.41 28.11 6.10
C PRO A 254 41.73 27.04 6.95
N ALA A 255 41.51 27.32 8.24
CA ALA A 255 40.74 26.44 9.10
C ALA A 255 39.39 26.12 8.44
N PRO A 256 38.89 24.87 8.51
CA PRO A 256 37.62 24.50 7.89
C PRO A 256 36.51 25.42 8.42
N GLN A 257 35.94 26.27 7.56
CA GLN A 257 34.84 27.17 7.93
C GLN A 257 33.46 26.49 7.83
N LEU A 258 33.46 25.17 7.65
CA LEU A 258 32.24 24.39 7.44
C LEU A 258 31.66 23.91 8.78
N PRO A 259 30.33 23.89 8.94
CA PRO A 259 29.69 23.36 10.13
C PRO A 259 30.09 21.90 10.39
N PRO A 260 30.42 21.49 11.62
CA PRO A 260 30.83 20.12 11.96
C PRO A 260 29.80 19.01 11.61
N GLY A 261 28.55 19.41 11.31
CA GLY A 261 27.47 18.51 10.94
C GLY A 261 27.17 18.44 9.43
N SER A 262 27.85 19.20 8.58
CA SER A 262 27.60 19.13 7.12
C SER A 262 28.27 17.91 6.49
N GLU A 263 27.70 17.41 5.39
CA GLU A 263 28.31 16.30 4.64
C GLU A 263 29.63 16.76 3.99
N GLU A 264 29.69 18.01 3.54
CA GLU A 264 30.90 18.63 2.99
C GLU A 264 32.04 18.70 4.02
N TYR A 265 31.73 18.84 5.31
CA TYR A 265 32.75 18.85 6.37
C TYR A 265 33.49 17.51 6.45
N VAL A 266 32.78 16.38 6.29
CA VAL A 266 33.37 15.04 6.31
C VAL A 266 34.29 14.82 5.11
N VAL A 267 33.91 15.34 3.94
CA VAL A 267 34.73 15.25 2.71
C VAL A 267 36.02 16.07 2.87
N GLU A 268 35.91 17.28 3.42
CA GLU A 268 37.06 18.11 3.74
C GLU A 268 38.00 17.42 4.74
N LEU A 269 37.42 16.81 5.79
CA LEU A 269 38.15 16.06 6.80
C LEU A 269 38.90 14.85 6.22
N LEU A 270 38.28 14.16 5.24
CA LEU A 270 38.90 13.06 4.51
C LEU A 270 40.08 13.57 3.66
N SER A 271 39.92 14.69 2.94
CA SER A 271 40.99 15.28 2.14
C SER A 271 42.18 15.71 3.01
N GLN A 272 41.92 16.31 4.16
CA GLN A 272 42.97 16.67 5.11
C GLN A 272 43.67 15.44 5.69
N SER A 273 42.90 14.38 5.99
CA SER A 273 43.45 13.12 6.46
C SER A 273 44.36 12.47 5.41
N GLU A 274 43.97 12.51 4.13
CA GLU A 274 44.80 12.04 3.01
C GLU A 274 46.13 12.80 2.93
N GLN A 275 46.09 14.14 2.97
CA GLN A 275 47.32 14.96 2.92
C GLN A 275 48.25 14.68 4.10
N LYS A 276 47.71 14.53 5.31
CA LYS A 276 48.49 14.18 6.50
C LYS A 276 49.11 12.79 6.41
N LEU A 277 48.38 11.82 5.87
CA LEU A 277 48.90 10.47 5.65
C LEU A 277 49.99 10.43 4.58
N LEU A 278 49.88 11.25 3.52
CA LEU A 278 50.92 11.38 2.50
C LEU A 278 52.21 11.99 3.08
N LEU A 279 52.08 13.04 3.91
CA LEU A 279 53.23 13.62 4.62
C LEU A 279 53.88 12.59 5.56
N LEU A 280 53.08 11.86 6.33
CA LEU A 280 53.58 10.79 7.20
C LEU A 280 54.29 9.70 6.38
N GLN A 281 53.75 9.35 5.23
CA GLN A 281 54.37 8.36 4.34
C GLN A 281 55.73 8.84 3.81
N GLU A 282 55.85 10.12 3.43
CA GLU A 282 57.10 10.73 2.99
C GLU A 282 58.14 10.78 4.12
N GLU A 283 57.74 11.19 5.33
CA GLU A 283 58.62 11.22 6.52
C GLU A 283 59.14 9.84 6.92
N LEU A 284 58.31 8.79 6.74
CA LEU A 284 58.68 7.41 7.03
C LEU A 284 59.41 6.73 5.85
N GLN A 285 59.47 7.37 4.68
CA GLN A 285 60.07 6.77 3.49
C GLN A 285 61.59 6.62 3.67
N GLY A 286 62.08 5.38 3.57
CA GLY A 286 63.50 5.08 3.73
C GLY A 286 63.93 4.73 5.15
N ASN A 287 63.02 4.82 6.13
CA ASN A 287 63.25 4.38 7.50
C ASN A 287 62.85 2.91 7.69
N ASP A 288 63.60 2.16 8.51
CA ASP A 288 63.20 0.80 8.90
C ASP A 288 62.14 0.87 10.00
N LEU A 289 60.89 0.72 9.59
CA LEU A 289 59.73 0.70 10.49
C LEU A 289 59.83 -0.35 11.59
N ALA A 290 60.46 -1.51 11.32
CA ALA A 290 60.60 -2.56 12.33
C ALA A 290 61.60 -2.15 13.42
N ALA A 291 62.67 -1.45 13.05
CA ALA A 291 63.62 -0.87 14.00
C ALA A 291 62.97 0.25 14.83
N ILE A 292 62.24 1.17 14.19
CA ILE A 292 61.54 2.27 14.89
C ILE A 292 60.48 1.74 15.85
N MET A 293 59.66 0.75 15.43
CA MET A 293 58.66 0.16 16.30
C MET A 293 59.31 -0.54 17.51
N LYS A 294 60.45 -1.18 17.32
CA LYS A 294 61.21 -1.81 18.41
C LYS A 294 61.80 -0.78 19.36
N GLU A 295 62.37 0.33 18.87
CA GLU A 295 62.84 1.45 19.71
C GLU A 295 61.69 2.10 20.48
N MET A 296 60.48 2.17 19.91
CA MET A 296 59.29 2.66 20.61
C MET A 296 58.82 1.75 21.75
N GLU A 297 59.17 0.45 21.72
CA GLU A 297 58.87 -0.52 22.79
C GLU A 297 59.94 -0.48 23.91
N GLU A 298 61.08 0.17 23.69
CA GLU A 298 62.15 0.27 24.68
C GLU A 298 61.77 1.23 25.82
N GLU A 299 62.00 0.80 27.06
CA GLU A 299 61.66 1.57 28.27
C GLU A 299 62.36 2.94 28.32
N GLU A 300 63.54 3.05 27.71
CA GLU A 300 64.30 4.30 27.62
C GLU A 300 63.55 5.36 26.78
N PHE A 301 62.87 4.95 25.72
CA PHE A 301 62.03 5.84 24.92
C PHE A 301 60.85 6.34 25.76
N HIS A 302 60.18 5.45 26.52
CA HIS A 302 59.11 5.84 27.43
C HIS A 302 59.57 6.80 28.54
N ALA A 303 60.73 6.57 29.15
CA ALA A 303 61.33 7.47 30.14
C ALA A 303 61.65 8.85 29.55
N SER A 304 62.14 8.90 28.30
CA SER A 304 62.42 10.16 27.59
C SER A 304 61.16 10.97 27.27
N ILE A 305 60.04 10.29 27.02
CA ILE A 305 58.73 10.91 26.80
C ILE A 305 58.11 11.35 28.13
N GLU A 306 58.30 10.58 29.21
CA GLU A 306 57.88 10.95 30.57
C GLU A 306 58.48 12.27 31.04
N GLY A 307 59.75 12.54 30.72
CA GLY A 307 60.38 13.83 31.03
C GLY A 307 59.80 15.03 30.26
N LYS A 308 59.04 14.80 29.19
CA LYS A 308 58.44 15.85 28.34
C LYS A 308 56.93 16.02 28.55
N LEU A 309 56.33 15.25 29.45
CA LEU A 309 54.90 15.32 29.76
C LEU A 309 54.58 16.55 30.63
N PRO A 310 53.48 17.27 30.38
CA PRO A 310 53.07 18.40 31.21
C PRO A 310 52.84 18.00 32.67
N HIS A 311 53.17 18.88 33.61
CA HIS A 311 53.11 18.66 35.06
C HIS A 311 51.73 18.19 35.60
N TYR A 312 50.65 18.40 34.85
CA TYR A 312 49.29 17.96 35.22
C TYR A 312 48.96 16.53 34.78
N ASN A 313 49.80 15.90 33.96
CA ASN A 313 49.64 14.48 33.60
C ASN A 313 50.27 13.62 34.69
N THR A 314 49.51 13.38 35.76
CA THR A 314 49.93 12.45 36.81
C THR A 314 49.72 11.02 36.33
N ARG A 315 50.81 10.33 35.99
CA ARG A 315 50.76 8.92 35.56
C ARG A 315 50.44 8.05 36.77
N ILE A 316 49.25 7.45 36.80
CA ILE A 316 48.91 6.42 37.79
C ILE A 316 49.73 5.18 37.42
N LYS A 317 50.73 4.85 38.23
CA LYS A 317 51.39 3.55 38.13
C LYS A 317 50.39 2.49 38.56
N LEU A 318 49.83 1.80 37.58
CA LEU A 318 49.18 0.52 37.86
C LEU A 318 50.29 -0.43 38.34
N PRO A 319 50.05 -1.25 39.38
CA PRO A 319 50.99 -2.30 39.73
C PRO A 319 51.31 -3.08 38.47
N GLU A 320 52.58 -3.05 38.05
CA GLU A 320 53.08 -4.00 37.07
C GLU A 320 52.71 -5.36 37.64
N ALA A 321 51.82 -6.09 36.95
CA ALA A 321 51.62 -7.49 37.27
C ALA A 321 53.02 -8.10 37.15
N GLN A 322 53.64 -8.33 38.31
CA GLN A 322 54.97 -8.91 38.41
C GLN A 322 54.98 -10.04 37.40
N ARG A 323 55.84 -9.94 36.38
CA ARG A 323 56.28 -11.13 35.69
C ARG A 323 56.86 -11.99 36.80
N GLN A 324 56.08 -12.97 37.26
CA GLN A 324 56.52 -13.91 38.26
C GLN A 324 57.79 -14.53 37.73
N ASP A 325 58.91 -14.11 38.29
CA ASP A 325 60.17 -14.82 38.18
C ASP A 325 59.90 -16.22 38.74
N PRO A 326 60.13 -17.31 37.99
CA PRO A 326 59.82 -18.66 38.44
C PRO A 326 60.62 -19.11 39.67
N TYR A 327 61.53 -18.28 40.21
CA TYR A 327 62.48 -18.64 41.25
C TYR A 327 62.33 -17.92 42.60
N ASP A 328 61.33 -17.06 42.80
CA ASP A 328 61.05 -16.53 44.14
C ASP A 328 60.11 -17.49 44.90
N GLU A 329 60.74 -18.53 45.47
CA GLU A 329 60.13 -19.38 46.49
C GLU A 329 59.99 -18.61 47.81
N GLU A 330 58.75 -18.55 48.30
CA GLU A 330 58.37 -18.44 49.71
C GLU A 330 58.85 -17.21 50.50
N GLU A 331 58.08 -16.12 50.44
CA GLU A 331 57.81 -15.34 51.64
C GLU A 331 56.31 -15.18 51.89
N GLU A 332 55.88 -15.90 52.92
CA GLU A 332 54.60 -15.80 53.60
C GLU A 332 54.38 -14.36 54.11
N SER A 333 53.58 -13.58 53.39
CA SER A 333 53.08 -12.28 53.86
C SER A 333 51.57 -12.33 53.95
N GLY A 334 51.09 -12.29 55.19
CA GLY A 334 49.69 -12.42 55.58
C GLY A 334 48.77 -11.33 55.03
N ASP A 335 47.55 -11.77 54.75
CA ASP A 335 46.30 -11.20 55.28
C ASP A 335 46.26 -9.68 55.43
N ASP A 336 45.76 -8.98 54.40
CA ASP A 336 44.66 -8.00 54.50
C ASP A 336 44.42 -7.31 53.13
N GLU A 337 43.84 -8.03 52.17
CA GLU A 337 43.13 -7.39 51.04
C GLU A 337 41.69 -7.87 51.07
N GLY A 338 40.87 -7.09 51.78
CA GLY A 338 39.47 -7.37 52.05
C GLY A 338 38.62 -7.61 50.81
N ASP A 339 37.64 -8.51 50.98
CA ASP A 339 36.30 -8.55 50.36
C ASP A 339 36.14 -8.28 48.84
N ILE A 340 37.19 -8.29 48.04
CA ILE A 340 37.06 -8.21 46.58
C ILE A 340 37.06 -9.63 46.02
N ILE A 341 35.86 -10.19 45.88
CA ILE A 341 35.65 -11.44 45.14
C ILE A 341 36.02 -11.17 43.68
N THR A 342 37.28 -11.43 43.33
CA THR A 342 37.74 -11.31 41.95
C THR A 342 37.03 -12.34 41.08
N ARG A 343 36.79 -11.96 39.82
CA ARG A 343 36.17 -12.82 38.81
C ARG A 343 36.85 -14.20 38.69
N ALA A 344 38.15 -14.28 38.99
CA ALA A 344 38.90 -15.54 39.03
C ALA A 344 38.46 -16.45 40.18
N ILE A 345 38.30 -15.92 41.39
CA ILE A 345 37.82 -16.66 42.57
C ILE A 345 36.39 -17.17 42.33
N LEU A 346 35.51 -16.30 41.82
CA LEU A 346 34.12 -16.65 41.48
C LEU A 346 34.04 -17.76 40.41
N LYS A 347 34.89 -17.70 39.38
CA LYS A 347 34.97 -18.75 38.35
C LYS A 347 35.53 -20.06 38.90
N HIS A 348 36.56 -19.99 39.73
CA HIS A 348 37.15 -21.18 40.35
C HIS A 348 36.15 -21.88 41.28
N GLN A 349 35.44 -21.11 42.10
CA GLN A 349 34.39 -21.64 42.99
C GLN A 349 33.22 -22.24 42.21
N SER A 350 32.78 -21.59 41.13
CA SER A 350 31.78 -22.12 40.18
C SER A 350 32.23 -23.45 39.56
N GLN A 351 33.47 -23.53 39.08
CA GLN A 351 34.02 -24.74 38.47
C GLN A 351 34.12 -25.89 39.47
N LEU A 352 34.54 -25.62 40.72
CA LEU A 352 34.57 -26.62 41.78
C LEU A 352 33.18 -27.20 42.09
N ILE A 353 32.13 -26.37 42.08
CA ILE A 353 30.76 -26.83 42.26
C ILE A 353 30.34 -27.72 41.09
N ILE A 354 30.64 -27.33 39.85
CA ILE A 354 30.34 -28.12 38.65
C ILE A 354 31.07 -29.47 38.71
N ASP A 355 32.37 -29.47 39.02
CA ASP A 355 33.21 -30.67 39.07
C ASP A 355 32.77 -31.62 40.20
N SER A 356 32.35 -31.08 41.35
CA SER A 356 31.80 -31.87 42.46
C SER A 356 30.48 -32.56 42.10
N LYS A 357 29.67 -31.94 41.23
CA LYS A 357 28.35 -32.45 40.80
C LYS A 357 28.44 -33.35 39.56
N THR A 358 29.47 -33.19 38.72
CA THR A 358 29.65 -33.95 37.47
C THR A 358 30.54 -35.18 37.62
N LYS A 359 31.32 -35.33 38.69
CA LYS A 359 32.00 -36.59 39.03
C LYS A 359 30.99 -37.68 39.41
N ARG A 360 30.50 -38.41 38.40
CA ARG A 360 29.83 -39.70 38.58
C ARG A 360 30.78 -40.62 39.34
N LYS A 361 30.38 -41.05 40.55
CA LYS A 361 31.08 -42.08 41.35
C LYS A 361 31.27 -43.35 40.50
N THR A 362 32.46 -43.54 39.93
CA THR A 362 32.85 -44.83 39.35
C THR A 362 33.13 -45.79 40.50
N ARG A 363 32.30 -46.82 40.57
CA ARG A 363 32.29 -47.89 41.57
C ARG A 363 33.67 -48.55 41.66
N THR A 364 34.31 -48.49 42.83
CA THR A 364 35.54 -49.23 43.13
C THR A 364 35.32 -50.74 42.94
N LYS A 365 36.00 -51.35 41.96
CA LYS A 365 36.10 -52.82 41.88
C LYS A 365 37.22 -53.29 42.82
N LYS A 366 36.83 -54.08 43.82
CA LYS A 366 37.70 -54.79 44.77
C LYS A 366 38.85 -55.50 44.04
N LYS A 367 40.09 -55.26 44.51
CA LYS A 367 41.25 -56.14 44.28
C LYS A 367 40.89 -57.55 44.75
N LYS A 368 40.93 -58.54 43.86
CA LYS A 368 41.08 -59.94 44.27
C LYS A 368 42.54 -60.16 44.64
N GLY A 369 42.75 -60.63 45.86
CA GLY A 369 44.06 -61.02 46.39
C GLY A 369 44.53 -62.36 45.83
N LYS A 370 45.85 -62.41 45.66
CA LYS A 370 46.82 -63.52 45.67
C LYS A 370 46.30 -64.94 46.00
N LEU A 371 46.75 -65.91 45.20
CA LEU A 371 47.80 -66.87 45.59
C LEU A 371 48.49 -67.40 44.34
#